data_AF-A0ABD3NAE8-F1
#
_entry.id   AF-A0ABD3NAE8-F1
#
_cell.length_a   1.000
_cell.length_b   1.000
_cell.length_c   1.000
_cell.angle_alpha   90.00
_cell.angle_beta   90.00
_cell.angle_gamma   90.00
#
_symmetry.space_group_name_H-M   'P 1'
#
loop_
_entity.id
_entity.type
_entity.pdbx_description
1 polymer ?
#
loop_
_entity_poly.entity_id
_entity_poly.type
_entity_poly.pdbx_seq_one_letter_code
_entity_poly.pdbx_strand_id
1 'polypeptide(L)'
;MTTYARSSPHRVARPPRRCRQSHRHPPSCVKLSPPDDDFVIRHVRPAPSPNDRSHEVAIVEWGHSAIISALDGAVAAFGPQTSMGASFEVETSPVLARPIDGVGKRGDGDVGAVVFDQMKLPRLDNADEVSGNMVIMTDDAGLSGVAMARIAKISGAAALMIVNTDQDAGDYIYSLEAETEEEEEYAREHVDIPVFMVSLQAGNVITTALATDDMDPGSVSAGAGLPDRVRLYAGGDRPFFEDAVSGDPLVYLIHNMLTADECDGLVSAAEGMYDRVDDVSGGNNYLENLMIPSEGSGGGTTPIAKNIDRVTLWNGGIGGKFWKDIDELTGFPVDHLSDFEINKHTVGSSYGPHFDLNDANGGGEVIFPKPKDANGEPVVIHPVKGLAVVHHNTDEKYNFDRSTLNQEAELTRGVKYVAKKYIYLNPQPRHIRIVLPLIALPFGGKLPRVIISLHNVLIDKFGFQTAEVYFRKIVTMIPVLLLIGIASVVSSFIAGKLKSGGGGGSSDGKKGKDGAPAAASKKSKGKSSKKSD
;
A
#
# COMPACT_ATOMS: atom_id res chain seq x y z
N MET A 1 -49.65 -31.84 17.31
CA MET A 1 -51.08 -31.67 16.95
C MET A 1 -51.15 -30.52 15.94
N THR A 2 -51.70 -30.61 14.73
CA THR A 2 -53.05 -31.02 14.26
C THR A 2 -54.19 -30.08 14.74
N THR A 3 -55.08 -29.50 13.92
CA THR A 3 -55.09 -29.12 12.46
C THR A 3 -56.43 -28.43 12.14
N TYR A 4 -56.48 -27.50 11.17
CA TYR A 4 -57.71 -27.05 10.44
C TYR A 4 -58.77 -26.28 11.31
N ALA A 5 -59.84 -25.63 10.80
CA ALA A 5 -60.41 -25.53 9.44
C ALA A 5 -61.17 -24.19 9.14
N ARG A 6 -61.19 -23.81 7.84
CA ARG A 6 -62.31 -23.26 7.02
C ARG A 6 -63.43 -22.39 7.62
N SER A 7 -63.73 -21.29 6.90
CA SER A 7 -65.08 -21.03 6.33
C SER A 7 -64.99 -20.16 5.05
N SER A 8 -66.08 -20.01 4.28
CA SER A 8 -66.09 -19.37 2.94
C SER A 8 -67.43 -18.59 2.71
N PRO A 9 -68.01 -18.48 1.50
CA PRO A 9 -67.75 -17.46 0.46
C PRO A 9 -69.01 -16.64 0.03
N HIS A 10 -68.86 -15.61 -0.83
CA HIS A 10 -69.82 -15.27 -1.93
C HIS A 10 -69.31 -14.11 -2.84
N ARG A 11 -69.34 -14.24 -4.19
CA ARG A 11 -70.36 -13.79 -5.20
C ARG A 11 -70.49 -12.25 -5.39
N VAL A 12 -70.73 -11.68 -6.58
CA VAL A 12 -70.51 -12.07 -8.01
C VAL A 12 -70.79 -10.86 -8.96
N ALA A 13 -70.32 -10.92 -10.21
CA ALA A 13 -70.73 -10.12 -11.40
C ALA A 13 -70.30 -8.64 -11.60
N ARG A 14 -70.01 -8.33 -12.88
CA ARG A 14 -70.01 -7.02 -13.59
C ARG A 14 -71.36 -6.92 -14.39
N PRO A 15 -71.65 -6.03 -15.39
CA PRO A 15 -70.88 -4.96 -16.05
C PRO A 15 -71.69 -3.63 -16.25
N PRO A 16 -71.77 -2.96 -17.42
CA PRO A 16 -70.88 -1.84 -17.80
C PRO A 16 -71.60 -0.53 -18.18
N ARG A 17 -70.84 0.55 -18.42
CA ARG A 17 -71.20 1.61 -19.41
C ARG A 17 -69.96 2.34 -19.97
N ARG A 18 -70.18 3.26 -20.93
CA ARG A 18 -69.23 3.62 -22.00
C ARG A 18 -69.11 5.15 -22.21
N CYS A 19 -67.95 5.61 -22.69
CA CYS A 19 -67.67 6.97 -23.22
C CYS A 19 -67.68 8.10 -22.17
N ARG A 20 -66.82 9.13 -22.25
CA ARG A 20 -66.44 9.93 -23.44
C ARG A 20 -64.99 10.49 -23.37
N GLN A 21 -64.57 11.17 -24.44
CA GLN A 21 -63.33 12.00 -24.52
C GLN A 21 -63.45 13.21 -23.54
N SER A 22 -62.39 13.94 -23.15
CA SER A 22 -61.46 14.67 -24.04
C SER A 22 -60.26 15.36 -23.33
N HIS A 23 -59.41 15.98 -24.16
CA HIS A 23 -58.35 16.97 -23.90
C HIS A 23 -57.09 16.63 -23.08
N ARG A 24 -55.96 17.15 -23.57
CA ARG A 24 -54.63 17.15 -22.96
C ARG A 24 -54.43 18.45 -22.17
N HIS A 25 -53.78 18.36 -21.01
CA HIS A 25 -52.93 19.43 -20.49
C HIS A 25 -51.63 18.79 -19.98
N PRO A 26 -50.45 19.41 -20.20
CA PRO A 26 -49.21 18.94 -19.61
C PRO A 26 -49.13 19.36 -18.13
N PRO A 27 -48.59 18.53 -17.24
CA PRO A 27 -48.23 18.97 -15.90
C PRO A 27 -47.07 19.99 -15.98
N SER A 28 -47.24 21.08 -15.24
CA SER A 28 -46.30 22.18 -15.06
C SER A 28 -44.86 21.73 -14.75
N CYS A 29 -43.87 22.43 -15.32
CA CYS A 29 -42.49 22.37 -14.85
C CYS A 29 -42.43 22.83 -13.38
N VAL A 30 -42.08 21.92 -12.47
CA VAL A 30 -41.69 22.29 -11.11
C VAL A 30 -40.30 22.92 -11.20
N LYS A 31 -40.22 24.24 -11.01
CA LYS A 31 -38.95 24.87 -10.65
C LYS A 31 -38.62 24.48 -9.22
N LEU A 32 -37.71 23.54 -9.04
CA LEU A 32 -36.96 23.46 -7.79
C LEU A 32 -36.02 24.68 -7.74
N SER A 33 -36.10 25.43 -6.65
CA SER A 33 -35.02 26.37 -6.29
C SER A 33 -33.73 25.58 -6.02
N PRO A 34 -32.54 26.15 -6.23
CA PRO A 34 -31.34 25.57 -5.65
C PRO A 34 -31.48 25.56 -4.11
N PRO A 35 -30.94 24.53 -3.42
CA PRO A 35 -30.63 24.67 -2.01
C PRO A 35 -29.39 25.57 -1.87
N ASP A 36 -29.53 26.69 -1.17
CA ASP A 36 -28.41 27.51 -0.72
C ASP A 36 -27.78 26.86 0.53
N ASP A 37 -27.16 25.70 0.35
CA ASP A 37 -26.38 25.02 1.39
C ASP A 37 -24.88 25.32 1.19
N ASP A 38 -24.35 26.28 1.95
CA ASP A 38 -22.91 26.53 2.03
C ASP A 38 -22.20 25.27 2.54
N PHE A 39 -21.44 24.61 1.66
CA PHE A 39 -20.72 23.37 1.97
C PHE A 39 -19.48 23.68 2.83
N VAL A 40 -19.70 23.94 4.12
CA VAL A 40 -18.66 24.25 5.10
C VAL A 40 -17.81 23.00 5.34
N ILE A 41 -16.75 22.85 4.55
CA ILE A 41 -15.68 21.87 4.78
C ILE A 41 -15.09 22.16 6.16
N ARG A 42 -15.49 21.38 7.16
CA ARG A 42 -14.81 21.34 8.44
C ARG A 42 -13.48 20.65 8.23
N HIS A 43 -12.41 21.43 8.14
CA HIS A 43 -11.07 20.91 8.30
C HIS A 43 -10.95 20.30 9.70
N VAL A 44 -11.15 18.99 9.81
CA VAL A 44 -10.39 18.18 10.76
C VAL A 44 -8.95 18.32 10.30
N ARG A 45 -8.25 19.33 10.84
CA ARG A 45 -6.80 19.28 10.84
C ARG A 45 -6.43 18.13 11.78
N PRO A 46 -5.49 17.24 11.44
CA PRO A 46 -4.76 16.56 12.49
C PRO A 46 -4.20 17.63 13.45
N ALA A 47 -3.99 17.28 14.72
CA ALA A 47 -3.16 18.09 15.58
C ALA A 47 -1.82 18.32 14.85
N PRO A 48 -1.31 19.56 14.76
CA PRO A 48 -0.13 19.82 13.95
C PRO A 48 1.08 19.14 14.57
N SER A 49 1.47 17.98 14.02
CA SER A 49 2.72 17.30 14.33
C SER A 49 3.86 18.34 14.20
N PRO A 50 4.59 18.68 15.28
CA PRO A 50 5.30 19.96 15.43
C PRO A 50 6.63 20.05 14.65
N ASN A 51 6.59 19.77 13.34
CA ASN A 51 7.76 19.52 12.48
C ASN A 51 8.61 18.34 12.97
N ASP A 52 7.96 17.22 13.34
CA ASP A 52 8.64 16.01 13.82
C ASP A 52 9.83 15.68 12.93
N ARG A 53 11.01 15.85 13.49
CA ARG A 53 12.23 15.48 12.80
C ARG A 53 12.27 13.96 12.84
N SER A 54 12.68 13.30 11.78
CA SER A 54 12.69 11.82 11.70
C SER A 54 13.65 11.11 12.68
N HIS A 55 14.27 11.86 13.62
CA HIS A 55 14.98 11.34 14.78
C HIS A 55 14.19 11.38 16.11
N GLU A 56 13.06 12.09 16.16
CA GLU A 56 12.26 12.28 17.39
C GLU A 56 11.11 11.25 17.50
N VAL A 57 10.93 10.38 16.51
CA VAL A 57 9.88 9.33 16.47
C VAL A 57 10.43 7.95 16.82
N ALA A 58 9.80 7.29 17.79
CA ALA A 58 9.97 5.90 18.17
C ALA A 58 8.77 5.08 17.69
N ILE A 59 8.99 3.81 17.32
CA ILE A 59 7.90 2.86 17.07
C ILE A 59 8.10 1.62 17.93
N VAL A 60 7.01 1.15 18.55
CA VAL A 60 6.93 -0.15 19.24
C VAL A 60 6.07 -1.12 18.43
N GLU A 61 6.67 -2.13 17.83
CA GLU A 61 5.95 -3.24 17.17
C GLU A 61 5.71 -4.42 18.12
N TRP A 62 4.59 -5.10 17.96
CA TRP A 62 4.39 -6.48 18.40
C TRP A 62 3.46 -7.24 17.44
N GLY A 63 3.40 -8.56 17.59
CA GLY A 63 2.56 -9.45 16.79
C GLY A 63 3.35 -10.55 16.09
N HIS A 64 2.69 -11.21 15.14
CA HIS A 64 3.28 -12.19 14.24
C HIS A 64 3.16 -11.65 12.80
N SER A 65 4.00 -12.12 11.86
CA SER A 65 4.24 -11.51 10.53
C SER A 65 3.08 -11.58 9.51
N ALA A 66 1.83 -11.53 9.97
CA ALA A 66 0.61 -11.29 9.20
C ALA A 66 -0.30 -10.22 9.85
N ILE A 67 -0.09 -9.89 11.13
CA ILE A 67 -0.72 -8.77 11.84
C ILE A 67 0.37 -8.15 12.72
N ILE A 68 0.88 -7.00 12.29
CA ILE A 68 1.80 -6.16 13.06
C ILE A 68 0.97 -5.03 13.65
N SER A 69 0.97 -4.92 14.98
CA SER A 69 0.47 -3.74 15.68
C SER A 69 1.65 -2.86 16.05
N ALA A 70 1.53 -1.56 15.77
CA ALA A 70 2.54 -0.55 16.04
C ALA A 70 1.97 0.53 16.97
N LEU A 71 2.83 1.15 17.76
CA LEU A 71 2.54 2.39 18.48
C LEU A 71 3.63 3.42 18.19
N ASP A 72 3.20 4.60 17.81
CA ASP A 72 4.05 5.78 17.74
C ASP A 72 4.34 6.31 19.15
N GLY A 73 5.56 6.79 19.34
CA GLY A 73 5.97 7.50 20.55
C GLY A 73 7.01 8.57 20.24
N ALA A 74 7.11 9.59 21.08
CA ALA A 74 8.15 10.60 20.98
C ALA A 74 9.36 10.18 21.80
N VAL A 75 10.53 10.17 21.15
CA VAL A 75 11.83 9.90 21.76
C VAL A 75 12.17 11.03 22.71
N ALA A 76 12.68 10.74 23.91
CA ALA A 76 13.19 11.76 24.81
C ALA A 76 14.41 12.47 24.21
N ALA A 77 14.60 13.75 24.49
CA ALA A 77 15.77 14.52 24.05
C ALA A 77 17.09 14.06 24.71
N PHE A 78 17.01 13.09 25.63
CA PHE A 78 18.12 12.47 26.35
C PHE A 78 18.11 10.94 26.19
N GLY A 79 19.22 10.30 26.52
CA GLY A 79 19.43 8.87 26.27
C GLY A 79 19.80 8.56 24.80
N PRO A 80 19.93 7.27 24.44
CA PRO A 80 20.19 6.86 23.07
C PRO A 80 19.13 7.41 22.12
N GLN A 81 19.58 8.08 21.08
CA GLN A 81 18.71 8.62 20.05
C GLN A 81 18.53 7.61 18.91
N THR A 82 17.41 7.69 18.21
CA THR A 82 17.09 6.88 17.01
C THR A 82 18.21 6.87 15.96
N SER A 83 18.88 8.01 15.77
CA SER A 83 20.04 8.20 14.89
C SER A 83 21.27 7.37 15.28
N MET A 84 21.29 6.79 16.47
CA MET A 84 22.30 5.85 16.96
C MET A 84 21.98 4.38 16.59
N GLY A 85 20.86 4.12 15.90
CA GLY A 85 20.53 2.85 15.27
C GLY A 85 20.48 1.68 16.26
N ALA A 86 21.49 0.80 16.21
CA ALA A 86 21.60 -0.38 17.06
C ALA A 86 21.74 -0.09 18.57
N SER A 87 21.91 1.17 19.00
CA SER A 87 21.79 1.57 20.41
C SER A 87 20.35 1.97 20.82
N PHE A 88 19.44 2.07 19.85
CA PHE A 88 18.02 2.37 20.04
C PHE A 88 17.12 1.16 19.74
N GLU A 89 17.49 0.33 18.75
CA GLU A 89 16.72 -0.88 18.40
C GLU A 89 16.82 -1.95 19.50
N VAL A 90 15.71 -2.23 20.19
CA VAL A 90 15.62 -3.18 21.31
C VAL A 90 14.48 -4.17 21.08
N GLU A 91 14.80 -5.46 21.04
CA GLU A 91 13.82 -6.57 21.01
C GLU A 91 13.79 -7.27 22.37
N THR A 92 12.68 -7.15 23.10
CA THR A 92 12.58 -7.64 24.49
C THR A 92 11.12 -7.85 24.93
N SER A 93 10.88 -8.32 26.15
CA SER A 93 9.51 -8.39 26.71
C SER A 93 9.14 -7.06 27.40
N PRO A 94 7.89 -6.58 27.27
CA PRO A 94 7.39 -5.46 28.05
C PRO A 94 7.01 -5.89 29.47
N VAL A 95 7.23 -5.02 30.46
CA VAL A 95 6.93 -5.28 31.88
C VAL A 95 6.36 -4.03 32.52
N LEU A 96 5.21 -4.14 33.22
CA LEU A 96 4.69 -3.03 34.03
C LEU A 96 5.61 -2.77 35.22
N ALA A 97 5.97 -1.51 35.47
CA ALA A 97 6.66 -1.12 36.69
C ALA A 97 5.82 -1.43 37.94
N ARG A 98 6.48 -1.86 39.02
CA ARG A 98 5.90 -1.89 40.36
C ARG A 98 6.76 -1.05 41.30
N PRO A 99 6.23 0.03 41.89
CA PRO A 99 4.95 0.66 41.58
C PRO A 99 4.96 1.31 40.17
N ILE A 100 3.78 1.46 39.55
CA ILE A 100 3.64 1.86 38.12
C ILE A 100 4.14 3.27 37.82
N ASP A 101 4.12 4.12 38.84
CA ASP A 101 4.58 5.51 38.87
C ASP A 101 6.06 5.64 39.29
N GLY A 102 6.76 4.52 39.53
CA GLY A 102 8.15 4.45 39.96
C GLY A 102 8.42 4.84 41.42
N VAL A 103 7.60 5.71 42.02
CA VAL A 103 7.72 6.22 43.41
C VAL A 103 6.38 6.20 44.15
N GLY A 104 5.79 5.00 44.16
CA GLY A 104 4.48 4.62 44.69
C GLY A 104 3.89 5.54 45.74
N LYS A 105 2.91 6.35 45.32
CA LYS A 105 2.07 7.23 46.15
C LYS A 105 2.83 7.87 47.32
N ARG A 106 3.59 8.92 47.01
CA ARG A 106 4.05 9.92 47.99
C ARG A 106 2.91 10.23 48.96
N GLY A 107 3.12 10.04 50.26
CA GLY A 107 2.12 10.41 51.27
C GLY A 107 1.85 11.91 51.24
N ASP A 108 0.66 12.35 51.66
CA ASP A 108 0.11 13.71 51.44
C ASP A 108 0.83 14.87 52.18
N GLY A 109 2.08 14.69 52.62
CA GLY A 109 2.92 15.69 53.28
C GLY A 109 4.17 16.05 52.47
N ASP A 110 4.41 17.36 52.32
CA ASP A 110 5.53 17.99 51.63
C ASP A 110 5.64 17.72 50.10
N VAL A 111 4.72 18.34 49.34
CA VAL A 111 4.89 18.61 47.90
C VAL A 111 5.83 19.81 47.68
N GLY A 112 7.01 19.77 48.30
CA GLY A 112 8.11 20.68 47.99
C GLY A 112 8.83 20.19 46.73
N ALA A 113 9.31 21.11 45.89
CA ALA A 113 10.11 20.74 44.71
C ALA A 113 11.38 20.00 45.17
N VAL A 114 11.44 18.69 44.91
CA VAL A 114 12.49 17.83 45.47
C VAL A 114 13.75 17.96 44.61
N VAL A 115 14.83 18.44 45.22
CA VAL A 115 16.12 18.62 44.55
C VAL A 115 16.63 17.27 44.04
N PHE A 116 16.84 17.18 42.72
CA PHE A 116 17.21 15.96 41.98
C PHE A 116 18.43 15.24 42.56
N ASP A 117 19.44 16.01 42.98
CA ASP A 117 20.69 15.51 43.57
C ASP A 117 20.50 14.80 44.93
N GLN A 118 19.41 15.09 45.67
CA GLN A 118 19.13 14.47 46.98
C GLN A 118 18.25 13.22 46.91
N MET A 119 17.60 12.95 45.78
CA MET A 119 16.79 11.74 45.62
C MET A 119 17.66 10.48 45.47
N LYS A 120 17.76 9.72 46.57
CA LYS A 120 18.02 8.27 46.50
C LYS A 120 16.80 7.55 45.93
N LEU A 121 16.63 7.63 44.61
CA LEU A 121 15.57 6.90 43.91
C LEU A 121 15.70 5.39 44.19
N PRO A 122 14.60 4.72 44.55
CA PRO A 122 14.61 3.28 44.78
C PRO A 122 14.68 2.51 43.45
N ARG A 123 15.04 1.24 43.54
CA ARG A 123 14.68 0.28 42.48
C ARG A 123 13.19 0.00 42.53
N LEU A 124 12.62 -0.39 41.40
CA LEU A 124 11.29 -0.98 41.32
C LEU A 124 11.22 -2.26 42.16
N ASP A 125 10.08 -2.50 42.80
CA ASP A 125 9.80 -3.70 43.60
C ASP A 125 9.92 -4.99 42.76
N ASN A 126 9.69 -4.89 41.45
CA ASN A 126 9.87 -5.96 40.48
C ASN A 126 11.14 -5.81 39.61
N ALA A 127 12.24 -5.24 40.14
CA ALA A 127 13.51 -5.13 39.41
C ALA A 127 14.00 -6.46 38.79
N ASP A 128 13.72 -7.60 39.42
CA ASP A 128 14.07 -8.93 38.89
C ASP A 128 13.22 -9.33 37.66
N GLU A 129 12.01 -8.79 37.51
CA GLU A 129 11.19 -8.91 36.29
C GLU A 129 11.62 -7.90 35.22
N VAL A 130 12.03 -6.70 35.64
CA VAL A 130 12.42 -5.57 34.77
C VAL A 130 13.81 -5.76 34.14
N SER A 131 14.69 -6.56 34.72
CA SER A 131 16.08 -6.69 34.26
C SER A 131 16.18 -7.26 32.83
N GLY A 132 16.70 -6.45 31.89
CA GLY A 132 16.78 -6.76 30.46
C GLY A 132 15.50 -6.52 29.66
N ASN A 133 14.41 -6.10 30.30
CA ASN A 133 13.09 -5.91 29.71
C ASN A 133 12.76 -4.42 29.46
N MET A 134 11.76 -4.15 28.63
CA MET A 134 11.24 -2.80 28.42
C MET A 134 10.25 -2.51 29.55
N VAL A 135 10.55 -1.53 30.41
CA VAL A 135 9.65 -1.16 31.50
C VAL A 135 8.64 -0.13 31.04
N ILE A 136 7.39 -0.32 31.45
CA ILE A 136 6.27 0.59 31.22
C ILE A 136 5.96 1.32 32.52
N MET A 137 5.95 2.65 32.48
CA MET A 137 5.66 3.54 33.62
C MET A 137 4.61 4.60 33.26
N THR A 138 3.94 5.16 34.27
CA THR A 138 3.02 6.29 34.14
C THR A 138 3.59 7.54 34.80
N ASP A 139 3.30 8.73 34.27
CA ASP A 139 3.80 10.03 34.77
C ASP A 139 3.03 10.62 35.96
N ASP A 140 1.89 10.03 36.36
CA ASP A 140 0.99 10.42 37.49
C ASP A 140 1.68 10.87 38.81
N ALA A 141 2.87 10.34 39.13
CA ALA A 141 3.62 10.75 40.34
C ALA A 141 4.30 12.14 40.25
N GLY A 142 4.29 12.81 39.10
CA GLY A 142 5.05 14.05 38.90
C GLY A 142 6.55 13.80 39.10
N LEU A 143 7.10 12.92 38.28
CA LEU A 143 8.54 12.72 38.10
C LEU A 143 8.95 13.25 36.73
N SER A 144 10.11 13.88 36.65
CA SER A 144 10.76 14.20 35.38
C SER A 144 11.07 12.92 34.61
N GLY A 145 11.11 13.02 33.27
CA GLY A 145 11.50 11.90 32.41
C GLY A 145 12.90 11.36 32.75
N VAL A 146 13.82 12.22 33.19
CA VAL A 146 15.17 11.84 33.63
C VAL A 146 15.13 11.06 34.96
N ALA A 147 14.28 11.43 35.91
CA ALA A 147 14.10 10.66 37.15
C ALA A 147 13.46 9.29 36.89
N MET A 148 12.48 9.20 35.98
CA MET A 148 11.89 7.92 35.55
C MET A 148 12.93 7.03 34.85
N ALA A 149 13.71 7.59 33.91
CA ALA A 149 14.81 6.90 33.24
C ALA A 149 15.88 6.39 34.22
N ARG A 150 16.18 7.18 35.26
CA ARG A 150 17.08 6.80 36.35
C ARG A 150 16.54 5.60 37.15
N ILE A 151 15.25 5.57 37.50
CA ILE A 151 14.59 4.42 38.17
C ILE A 151 14.62 3.17 37.30
N ALA A 152 14.25 3.29 36.03
CA ALA A 152 14.26 2.20 35.06
C ALA A 152 15.67 1.59 34.91
N LYS A 153 16.69 2.44 34.68
CA LYS A 153 18.07 1.99 34.53
C LYS A 153 18.63 1.34 35.80
N ILE A 154 18.46 1.93 37.00
CA ILE A 154 18.99 1.31 38.22
C ILE A 154 18.30 -0.01 38.55
N SER A 155 17.07 -0.20 38.08
CA SER A 155 16.31 -1.47 38.14
C SER A 155 16.73 -2.46 37.04
N GLY A 156 17.54 -2.05 36.07
CA GLY A 156 18.13 -2.90 35.03
C GLY A 156 17.32 -3.03 33.74
N ALA A 157 16.37 -2.13 33.49
CA ALA A 157 15.60 -2.11 32.24
C ALA A 157 16.51 -2.00 31.00
N ALA A 158 16.07 -2.55 29.86
CA ALA A 158 16.71 -2.36 28.56
C ALA A 158 16.20 -1.13 27.80
N ALA A 159 14.95 -0.72 28.07
CA ALA A 159 14.31 0.50 27.54
C ALA A 159 13.19 0.94 28.50
N LEU A 160 12.76 2.19 28.40
CA LEU A 160 11.66 2.78 29.17
C LEU A 160 10.60 3.38 28.23
N MET A 161 9.36 2.91 28.38
CA MET A 161 8.17 3.51 27.82
C MET A 161 7.40 4.27 28.91
N ILE A 162 7.16 5.56 28.71
CA ILE A 162 6.34 6.39 29.59
C ILE A 162 4.98 6.58 28.93
N VAL A 163 3.91 6.24 29.65
CA VAL A 163 2.52 6.50 29.24
C VAL A 163 2.10 7.84 29.84
N ASN A 164 1.72 8.79 28.99
CA ASN A 164 1.10 10.04 29.41
C ASN A 164 -0.26 9.75 30.07
N THR A 165 -0.45 10.18 31.32
CA THR A 165 -1.66 9.96 32.12
C THR A 165 -2.41 11.24 32.51
N ASP A 166 -2.06 12.39 31.92
CA ASP A 166 -2.79 13.64 32.10
C ASP A 166 -4.27 13.48 31.68
N GLN A 167 -5.21 13.92 32.52
CA GLN A 167 -6.65 13.76 32.28
C GLN A 167 -7.21 14.77 31.27
N ASP A 168 -6.54 15.92 31.10
CA ASP A 168 -6.86 16.94 30.09
C ASP A 168 -5.98 16.76 28.82
N ALA A 169 -4.86 16.02 28.90
CA ALA A 169 -3.83 15.98 27.87
C ALA A 169 -3.25 14.58 27.51
N GLY A 170 -3.85 13.47 27.98
CA GLY A 170 -3.31 12.10 27.84
C GLY A 170 -3.14 11.57 26.41
N ASP A 171 -3.79 12.19 25.43
CA ASP A 171 -3.63 11.86 24.00
C ASP A 171 -2.39 12.51 23.35
N TYR A 172 -1.78 13.52 24.00
CA TYR A 172 -0.59 14.17 23.45
C TYR A 172 0.66 13.31 23.64
N ILE A 173 1.46 13.24 22.58
CA ILE A 173 2.77 12.61 22.55
C ILE A 173 3.79 13.74 22.32
N TYR A 174 4.82 13.83 23.16
CA TYR A 174 5.83 14.88 23.09
C TYR A 174 7.20 14.39 23.56
N SER A 175 8.28 14.99 23.03
CA SER A 175 9.63 14.64 23.45
C SER A 175 9.87 15.09 24.89
N LEU A 176 10.33 14.18 25.74
CA LEU A 176 10.71 14.50 27.12
C LEU A 176 12.07 15.20 27.14
N GLU A 177 12.09 16.42 27.64
CA GLU A 177 13.31 17.18 27.92
C GLU A 177 13.75 16.98 29.39
N ALA A 178 14.96 17.44 29.73
CA ALA A 178 15.43 17.52 31.12
C ALA A 178 14.91 18.81 31.76
N GLU A 179 14.41 18.77 33.00
CA GLU A 179 13.80 19.95 33.64
C GLU A 179 14.85 20.95 34.17
N THR A 180 16.11 20.52 34.31
CA THR A 180 17.22 21.33 34.84
C THR A 180 18.55 21.00 34.16
N GLU A 181 19.53 21.90 34.27
CA GLU A 181 20.90 21.66 33.81
C GLU A 181 21.56 20.45 34.51
N GLU A 182 21.23 20.22 35.80
CA GLU A 182 21.68 19.06 36.58
C GLU A 182 21.12 17.74 36.02
N GLU A 183 19.85 17.73 35.60
CA GLU A 183 19.24 16.59 34.93
C GLU A 183 19.80 16.36 33.53
N GLU A 184 20.08 17.42 32.77
CA GLU A 184 20.66 17.30 31.42
C GLU A 184 22.08 16.71 31.49
N GLU A 185 22.92 17.18 32.43
CA GLU A 185 24.24 16.62 32.66
C GLU A 185 24.19 15.18 33.16
N TYR A 186 23.31 14.89 34.13
CA TYR A 186 23.12 13.52 34.60
C TYR A 186 22.67 12.59 33.46
N ALA A 187 21.66 12.98 32.67
CA ALA A 187 21.12 12.13 31.62
C ALA A 187 22.14 11.89 30.50
N ARG A 188 22.93 12.90 30.14
CA ARG A 188 24.01 12.82 29.14
C ARG A 188 25.13 11.84 29.53
N GLU A 189 25.44 11.73 30.82
CA GLU A 189 26.45 10.79 31.33
C GLU A 189 25.89 9.42 31.75
N HIS A 190 24.64 9.36 32.22
CA HIS A 190 24.11 8.21 32.95
C HIS A 190 22.86 7.56 32.36
N VAL A 191 22.17 8.12 31.36
CA VAL A 191 21.05 7.45 30.67
C VAL A 191 21.54 6.89 29.34
N ASP A 192 21.61 5.56 29.25
CA ASP A 192 22.09 4.78 28.10
C ASP A 192 21.06 3.72 27.64
N ILE A 193 19.83 3.81 28.15
CA ILE A 193 18.67 3.03 27.71
C ILE A 193 17.73 3.93 26.90
N PRO A 194 17.09 3.46 25.83
CA PRO A 194 16.10 4.24 25.10
C PRO A 194 14.94 4.67 26.01
N VAL A 195 14.53 5.93 25.88
CA VAL A 195 13.39 6.51 26.61
C VAL A 195 12.46 7.17 25.61
N PHE A 196 11.17 6.86 25.69
CA PHE A 196 10.16 7.43 24.81
C PHE A 196 8.79 7.52 25.52
N MET A 197 7.98 8.49 25.11
CA MET A 197 6.63 8.71 25.60
C MET A 197 5.58 8.26 24.58
N VAL A 198 4.50 7.64 25.05
CA VAL A 198 3.31 7.27 24.26
C VAL A 198 2.04 7.82 24.92
N SER A 199 0.96 7.94 24.15
CA SER A 199 -0.34 8.40 24.67
C SER A 199 -1.01 7.38 25.60
N LEU A 200 -2.00 7.81 26.37
CA LEU A 200 -2.84 6.94 27.19
C LEU A 200 -3.53 5.86 26.34
N GLN A 201 -4.00 6.23 25.15
CA GLN A 201 -4.61 5.27 24.21
C GLN A 201 -3.60 4.21 23.76
N ALA A 202 -2.38 4.62 23.41
CA ALA A 202 -1.30 3.70 23.06
C ALA A 202 -0.94 2.76 24.23
N GLY A 203 -0.81 3.29 25.45
CA GLY A 203 -0.59 2.51 26.67
C GLY A 203 -1.69 1.48 26.95
N ASN A 204 -2.96 1.85 26.71
CA ASN A 204 -4.09 0.92 26.83
C ASN A 204 -4.06 -0.19 25.76
N VAL A 205 -3.71 0.14 24.51
CA VAL A 205 -3.64 -0.83 23.40
C VAL A 205 -2.58 -1.90 23.67
N ILE A 206 -1.35 -1.52 24.06
CA ILE A 206 -0.30 -2.51 24.35
C ILE A 206 -0.57 -3.35 25.61
N THR A 207 -1.17 -2.76 26.65
CA THR A 207 -1.51 -3.50 27.89
C THR A 207 -2.71 -4.44 27.76
N THR A 208 -3.51 -4.29 26.70
CA THR A 208 -4.66 -5.16 26.38
C THR A 208 -4.45 -6.01 25.12
N ALA A 209 -3.27 -5.96 24.50
CA ALA A 209 -2.96 -6.59 23.21
C ALA A 209 -3.25 -8.10 23.11
N LEU A 210 -3.08 -8.84 24.21
CA LEU A 210 -3.39 -10.27 24.32
C LEU A 210 -4.55 -10.56 25.30
N ALA A 211 -5.30 -9.53 25.71
CA ALA A 211 -6.44 -9.72 26.61
C ALA A 211 -7.62 -10.40 25.89
N THR A 212 -8.22 -11.39 26.55
CA THR A 212 -9.43 -12.09 26.07
C THR A 212 -10.62 -11.83 26.99
N ASP A 213 -11.85 -11.98 26.47
CA ASP A 213 -13.11 -11.74 27.20
C ASP A 213 -13.26 -12.55 28.51
N ASP A 214 -12.48 -13.62 28.67
CA ASP A 214 -12.46 -14.50 29.84
C ASP A 214 -11.29 -14.26 30.81
N MET A 215 -10.38 -13.32 30.53
CA MET A 215 -9.35 -12.89 31.49
C MET A 215 -9.96 -12.07 32.65
N ASP A 216 -9.39 -12.24 33.84
CA ASP A 216 -9.72 -11.38 34.98
C ASP A 216 -9.14 -9.97 34.77
N PRO A 217 -9.93 -8.88 34.91
CA PRO A 217 -9.43 -7.52 34.70
C PRO A 217 -8.26 -7.14 35.61
N GLY A 218 -8.21 -7.65 36.84
CA GLY A 218 -7.08 -7.45 37.75
C GLY A 218 -5.80 -8.14 37.27
N SER A 219 -5.92 -9.27 36.58
CA SER A 219 -4.77 -9.92 35.91
C SER A 219 -4.29 -9.11 34.69
N VAL A 220 -5.21 -8.56 33.88
CA VAL A 220 -4.85 -7.68 32.74
C VAL A 220 -4.14 -6.42 33.24
N SER A 221 -4.68 -5.73 34.24
CA SER A 221 -4.03 -4.58 34.90
C SER A 221 -2.74 -4.92 35.63
N ALA A 222 -2.45 -6.19 35.91
CA ALA A 222 -1.16 -6.65 36.45
C ALA A 222 -0.13 -7.00 35.35
N GLY A 223 -0.51 -6.89 34.07
CA GLY A 223 0.33 -7.12 32.89
C GLY A 223 -0.03 -8.36 32.06
N ALA A 224 -1.07 -9.13 32.40
CA ALA A 224 -1.39 -10.39 31.70
C ALA A 224 -1.87 -10.21 30.25
N GLY A 225 -2.30 -9.01 29.85
CA GLY A 225 -2.67 -8.66 28.48
C GLY A 225 -1.51 -8.11 27.63
N LEU A 226 -0.29 -8.00 28.17
CA LEU A 226 0.89 -7.56 27.42
C LEU A 226 1.33 -8.61 26.39
N PRO A 227 1.92 -8.21 25.24
CA PRO A 227 2.51 -9.15 24.30
C PRO A 227 3.80 -9.77 24.85
N ASP A 228 4.04 -11.06 24.58
CA ASP A 228 5.27 -11.79 24.99
C ASP A 228 6.58 -11.06 24.64
N ARG A 229 6.55 -10.27 23.57
CA ARG A 229 7.70 -9.58 22.99
C ARG A 229 7.28 -8.33 22.21
N VAL A 230 8.07 -7.28 22.36
CA VAL A 230 8.01 -6.04 21.58
C VAL A 230 9.32 -5.81 20.84
N ARG A 231 9.27 -4.94 19.83
CA ARG A 231 10.44 -4.36 19.16
C ARG A 231 10.32 -2.85 19.15
N LEU A 232 11.17 -2.19 19.93
CA LEU A 232 11.39 -0.75 19.84
C LEU A 232 12.40 -0.48 18.71
N TYR A 233 12.12 0.48 17.82
CA TYR A 233 13.07 0.94 16.81
C TYR A 233 12.79 2.38 16.36
N ALA A 234 13.72 2.93 15.57
CA ALA A 234 13.68 4.28 15.04
C ALA A 234 12.59 4.48 13.97
N GLY A 235 11.68 5.43 14.17
CA GLY A 235 10.62 5.83 13.22
C GLY A 235 11.09 6.65 12.03
N GLY A 236 12.28 6.32 11.49
CA GLY A 236 12.84 6.94 10.29
C GLY A 236 12.26 6.34 8.99
N ASP A 237 13.11 6.06 7.99
CA ASP A 237 12.71 5.53 6.67
C ASP A 237 12.09 4.10 6.67
N ARG A 238 11.84 3.53 7.85
CA ARG A 238 11.07 2.29 8.04
C ARG A 238 9.57 2.60 7.88
N PRO A 239 8.78 1.72 7.23
CA PRO A 239 7.34 1.93 7.13
C PRO A 239 6.64 1.89 8.49
N PHE A 240 5.57 2.65 8.64
CA PHE A 240 4.67 2.57 9.81
C PHE A 240 3.21 2.80 9.41
N PHE A 241 2.28 2.33 10.25
CA PHE A 241 0.87 2.15 9.90
C PHE A 241 -0.02 3.13 10.68
N GLU A 242 -0.91 3.85 9.99
CA GLU A 242 -1.93 4.73 10.59
C GLU A 242 -3.33 4.28 10.14
N ASP A 243 -4.25 4.05 11.08
CA ASP A 243 -5.64 3.74 10.76
C ASP A 243 -6.40 5.00 10.30
N ALA A 244 -6.74 5.08 9.01
CA ALA A 244 -7.57 6.15 8.46
C ALA A 244 -9.08 5.84 8.60
N VAL A 245 -9.44 4.56 8.55
CA VAL A 245 -10.77 4.01 8.87
C VAL A 245 -10.59 2.59 9.41
N SER A 246 -10.75 2.38 10.71
CA SER A 246 -10.61 1.06 11.36
C SER A 246 -11.76 0.07 11.08
N GLY A 247 -12.88 0.56 10.52
CA GLY A 247 -14.11 -0.20 10.33
C GLY A 247 -14.37 -0.62 8.89
N ASP A 248 -15.38 -0.01 8.26
CA ASP A 248 -15.95 -0.43 6.98
C ASP A 248 -16.06 0.78 6.02
N PRO A 249 -15.20 0.89 5.00
CA PRO A 249 -14.14 -0.06 4.63
C PRO A 249 -12.94 0.05 5.58
N LEU A 250 -12.17 -1.02 5.76
CA LEU A 250 -10.88 -0.94 6.43
C LEU A 250 -9.90 -0.18 5.51
N VAL A 251 -9.39 0.95 5.99
CA VAL A 251 -8.41 1.80 5.30
C VAL A 251 -7.30 2.18 6.27
N TYR A 252 -6.06 1.86 5.90
CA TYR A 252 -4.87 2.28 6.62
C TYR A 252 -3.86 2.94 5.67
N LEU A 253 -3.08 3.85 6.23
CA LEU A 253 -1.95 4.47 5.57
C LEU A 253 -0.69 3.70 5.91
N ILE A 254 0.25 3.61 4.98
CA ILE A 254 1.62 3.21 5.26
C ILE A 254 2.53 4.40 4.98
N HIS A 255 2.95 5.08 6.03
CA HIS A 255 3.97 6.12 5.97
C HIS A 255 5.33 5.50 5.65
N ASN A 256 6.22 6.25 5.00
CA ASN A 256 7.56 5.81 4.60
C ASN A 256 7.59 4.44 3.86
N MET A 257 6.49 4.10 3.17
CA MET A 257 6.34 2.87 2.40
C MET A 257 7.40 2.77 1.31
N LEU A 258 7.70 3.86 0.61
CA LEU A 258 8.80 3.97 -0.35
C LEU A 258 9.68 5.16 0.00
N THR A 259 11.00 4.99 -0.12
CA THR A 259 11.94 6.10 0.02
C THR A 259 11.84 7.08 -1.16
N ALA A 260 12.38 8.29 -1.00
CA ALA A 260 12.34 9.31 -2.04
C ALA A 260 12.98 8.84 -3.36
N ASP A 261 14.08 8.10 -3.28
CA ASP A 261 14.80 7.56 -4.44
C ASP A 261 14.06 6.40 -5.12
N GLU A 262 13.35 5.55 -4.35
CA GLU A 262 12.51 4.49 -4.91
C GLU A 262 11.31 5.05 -5.68
N CYS A 263 10.67 6.09 -5.16
CA CYS A 263 9.60 6.79 -5.90
C CYS A 263 10.11 7.39 -7.22
N ASP A 264 11.26 8.07 -7.21
CA ASP A 264 11.83 8.67 -8.43
C ASP A 264 12.35 7.59 -9.39
N GLY A 265 12.81 6.46 -8.87
CA GLY A 265 13.18 5.27 -9.62
C GLY A 265 11.99 4.64 -10.37
N LEU A 266 10.84 4.49 -9.71
CA LEU A 266 9.59 4.04 -10.36
C LEU A 266 9.11 5.02 -11.44
N VAL A 267 9.15 6.33 -11.17
CA VAL A 267 8.79 7.36 -12.16
C VAL A 267 9.76 7.34 -13.36
N SER A 268 11.07 7.21 -13.11
CA SER A 268 12.09 7.12 -14.16
C SER A 268 12.02 5.82 -14.95
N ALA A 269 11.54 4.72 -14.36
CA ALA A 269 11.30 3.45 -15.06
C ALA A 269 10.07 3.53 -15.98
N ALA A 270 9.07 4.35 -15.62
CA ALA A 270 7.83 4.55 -16.39
C ALA A 270 7.92 5.63 -17.48
N GLU A 271 8.89 6.55 -17.40
CA GLU A 271 8.93 7.72 -18.28
C GLU A 271 9.11 7.35 -19.77
N GLY A 272 8.33 8.02 -20.64
CA GLY A 272 8.25 7.69 -22.07
C GLY A 272 7.48 6.40 -22.41
N MET A 273 7.04 5.61 -21.42
CA MET A 273 6.30 4.36 -21.66
C MET A 273 4.79 4.46 -21.43
N TYR A 274 4.25 5.58 -20.96
CA TYR A 274 2.82 5.74 -20.75
C TYR A 274 1.99 5.63 -22.06
N ASP A 275 0.80 5.04 -22.00
CA ASP A 275 -0.31 5.23 -22.94
C ASP A 275 -1.49 5.95 -22.22
N ARG A 276 -2.37 6.61 -22.97
CA ARG A 276 -3.48 7.41 -22.42
C ARG A 276 -4.66 6.53 -22.00
N VAL A 277 -5.21 6.74 -20.81
CA VAL A 277 -6.34 5.96 -20.28
C VAL A 277 -7.67 6.33 -20.95
N ASP A 278 -7.92 7.63 -21.18
CA ASP A 278 -9.18 8.14 -21.74
C ASP A 278 -9.21 8.25 -23.27
N ASP A 279 -8.26 7.62 -23.97
CA ASP A 279 -8.18 7.63 -25.43
C ASP A 279 -9.13 6.62 -26.10
N VAL A 280 -10.32 7.12 -26.41
CA VAL A 280 -11.41 6.41 -27.11
C VAL A 280 -11.05 5.98 -28.55
N SER A 281 -9.85 6.29 -29.08
CA SER A 281 -9.44 5.93 -30.45
C SER A 281 -9.20 4.43 -30.70
N GLY A 282 -9.41 3.57 -29.69
CA GLY A 282 -9.32 2.11 -29.80
C GLY A 282 -7.99 1.53 -29.30
N GLY A 283 -7.20 2.33 -28.57
CA GLY A 283 -5.97 1.89 -27.92
C GLY A 283 -6.15 1.09 -26.63
N ASN A 284 -7.37 1.01 -26.09
CA ASN A 284 -7.71 0.40 -24.79
C ASN A 284 -6.97 -0.92 -24.55
N ASN A 285 -5.98 -0.91 -23.68
CA ASN A 285 -5.20 -2.10 -23.36
C ASN A 285 -5.95 -2.94 -22.32
N TYR A 286 -6.78 -3.91 -22.72
CA TYR A 286 -7.54 -4.72 -21.76
C TYR A 286 -6.67 -5.65 -20.87
N LEU A 287 -5.33 -5.62 -20.97
CA LEU A 287 -4.43 -6.23 -19.97
C LEU A 287 -4.02 -5.26 -18.85
N GLU A 288 -4.15 -3.95 -19.06
CA GLU A 288 -3.63 -2.88 -18.19
C GLU A 288 -4.67 -1.77 -17.93
N ASN A 289 -5.83 -1.85 -18.57
CA ASN A 289 -6.94 -0.90 -18.57
C ASN A 289 -8.24 -1.67 -18.83
N LEU A 290 -8.70 -2.42 -17.83
CA LEU A 290 -10.06 -2.99 -17.82
C LEU A 290 -11.08 -1.88 -17.51
N MET A 291 -11.28 -0.99 -18.49
CA MET A 291 -12.50 -0.18 -18.56
C MET A 291 -13.54 -0.94 -19.38
N ILE A 292 -14.27 -1.83 -18.72
CA ILE A 292 -15.56 -2.30 -19.23
C ILE A 292 -16.57 -1.17 -18.97
N PRO A 293 -17.08 -0.46 -20.00
CA PRO A 293 -18.09 0.57 -19.77
C PRO A 293 -19.35 -0.11 -19.21
N SER A 294 -19.73 0.24 -17.98
CA SER A 294 -20.78 -0.46 -17.22
C SER A 294 -22.06 -0.62 -18.04
N GLU A 295 -22.49 -1.87 -18.28
CA GLU A 295 -23.68 -2.23 -19.06
C GLU A 295 -24.98 -1.80 -18.34
N GLY A 296 -25.25 -0.50 -18.32
CA GLY A 296 -26.38 0.11 -17.62
C GLY A 296 -26.41 1.63 -17.67
N SER A 297 -25.27 2.31 -17.89
CA SER A 297 -25.19 3.79 -18.01
C SER A 297 -25.67 4.27 -19.39
N GLY A 298 -26.98 4.12 -19.65
CA GLY A 298 -27.60 4.39 -20.94
C GLY A 298 -27.60 5.86 -21.35
N GLY A 299 -26.65 6.26 -22.20
CA GLY A 299 -26.69 7.53 -22.94
C GLY A 299 -25.86 8.66 -22.34
N GLY A 300 -24.54 8.47 -22.23
CA GLY A 300 -23.60 9.52 -21.84
C GLY A 300 -22.34 8.98 -21.19
N THR A 301 -21.45 8.38 -21.99
CA THR A 301 -20.17 7.83 -21.51
C THR A 301 -19.16 8.94 -21.23
N THR A 302 -19.37 9.68 -20.14
CA THR A 302 -18.26 10.38 -19.48
C THR A 302 -17.27 9.32 -19.03
N PRO A 303 -15.99 9.36 -19.45
CA PRO A 303 -15.02 8.36 -19.00
C PRO A 303 -14.78 8.54 -17.50
N ILE A 304 -14.66 7.42 -16.77
CA ILE A 304 -14.40 7.42 -15.32
C ILE A 304 -13.01 8.01 -15.06
N ALA A 305 -12.06 7.62 -15.91
CA ALA A 305 -10.78 8.28 -16.10
C ALA A 305 -10.92 9.62 -16.83
N LYS A 306 -10.20 10.64 -16.36
CA LYS A 306 -9.97 11.85 -17.14
C LYS A 306 -8.50 12.27 -17.09
N ASN A 307 -7.91 12.46 -18.26
CA ASN A 307 -6.55 12.95 -18.49
C ASN A 307 -5.37 12.15 -17.87
N ILE A 308 -5.58 10.90 -17.44
CA ILE A 308 -4.52 10.05 -16.88
C ILE A 308 -3.69 9.36 -17.97
N ASP A 309 -2.37 9.41 -17.81
CA ASP A 309 -1.40 8.61 -18.54
C ASP A 309 -0.97 7.41 -17.68
N ARG A 310 -0.86 6.19 -18.24
CA ARG A 310 -0.60 4.95 -17.50
C ARG A 310 0.44 4.05 -18.17
N VAL A 311 1.25 3.34 -17.38
CA VAL A 311 2.00 2.15 -17.81
C VAL A 311 2.03 1.07 -16.73
N THR A 312 1.92 -0.20 -17.12
CA THR A 312 2.25 -1.34 -16.24
C THR A 312 3.71 -1.73 -16.43
N LEU A 313 4.48 -1.80 -15.34
CA LEU A 313 5.89 -2.16 -15.32
C LEU A 313 6.04 -3.68 -15.15
N TRP A 314 5.95 -4.42 -16.25
CA TRP A 314 5.98 -5.89 -16.31
C TRP A 314 7.37 -6.47 -15.98
N ASN A 315 7.72 -6.51 -14.69
CA ASN A 315 8.97 -7.03 -14.16
C ASN A 315 8.86 -8.49 -13.71
N GLY A 316 7.68 -8.89 -13.23
CA GLY A 316 7.38 -10.20 -12.67
C GLY A 316 8.29 -10.60 -11.51
N GLY A 317 8.27 -11.89 -11.18
CA GLY A 317 9.24 -12.48 -10.24
C GLY A 317 10.61 -12.76 -10.85
N ILE A 318 11.09 -11.90 -11.77
CA ILE A 318 12.29 -12.11 -12.59
C ILE A 318 13.21 -10.87 -12.56
N GLY A 319 12.65 -9.66 -12.38
CA GLY A 319 13.39 -8.60 -11.71
C GLY A 319 13.85 -9.09 -10.32
N GLY A 320 15.03 -8.65 -9.88
CA GLY A 320 15.53 -8.95 -8.53
C GLY A 320 14.79 -8.14 -7.44
N LYS A 321 15.38 -8.04 -6.24
CA LYS A 321 15.00 -7.03 -5.22
C LYS A 321 15.27 -5.62 -5.79
N PHE A 322 14.35 -5.11 -6.61
CA PHE A 322 14.50 -3.86 -7.36
C PHE A 322 13.88 -2.67 -6.62
N TRP A 323 12.90 -2.93 -5.75
CA TRP A 323 12.18 -2.01 -4.86
C TRP A 323 11.87 -2.76 -3.56
N LYS A 324 11.53 -2.06 -2.46
CA LYS A 324 11.10 -2.63 -1.17
C LYS A 324 10.17 -3.84 -1.34
N ASP A 325 10.45 -4.92 -0.60
CA ASP A 325 9.70 -6.17 -0.67
C ASP A 325 8.31 -6.04 0.00
N ILE A 326 7.33 -5.61 -0.78
CA ILE A 326 5.94 -5.37 -0.32
C ILE A 326 5.29 -6.64 0.26
N ASP A 327 5.74 -7.83 -0.12
CA ASP A 327 5.37 -9.10 0.50
C ASP A 327 5.84 -9.23 1.96
N GLU A 328 7.00 -8.68 2.33
CA GLU A 328 7.46 -8.64 3.73
C GLU A 328 6.57 -7.71 4.59
N LEU A 329 6.02 -6.64 3.98
CA LEU A 329 5.19 -5.63 4.67
C LEU A 329 3.69 -5.96 4.70
N THR A 330 3.19 -6.74 3.74
CA THR A 330 1.76 -7.10 3.64
C THR A 330 1.48 -8.54 4.07
N GLY A 331 2.52 -9.37 4.28
CA GLY A 331 2.39 -10.79 4.61
C GLY A 331 1.88 -11.67 3.45
N PHE A 332 1.49 -11.08 2.31
CA PHE A 332 0.98 -11.83 1.16
C PHE A 332 2.13 -12.38 0.29
N PRO A 333 2.10 -13.67 -0.09
CA PRO A 333 3.12 -14.25 -0.97
C PRO A 333 3.21 -13.53 -2.32
N VAL A 334 4.44 -13.41 -2.87
CA VAL A 334 4.73 -12.66 -4.11
C VAL A 334 3.92 -13.14 -5.34
N ASP A 335 3.38 -14.36 -5.36
CA ASP A 335 2.48 -14.78 -6.44
C ASP A 335 1.03 -14.28 -6.31
N HIS A 336 0.62 -13.76 -5.16
CA HIS A 336 -0.65 -13.05 -4.98
C HIS A 336 -0.59 -11.57 -5.38
N LEU A 337 0.61 -11.03 -5.68
CA LEU A 337 0.81 -9.62 -6.00
C LEU A 337 0.83 -9.35 -7.51
N SER A 338 0.37 -8.15 -7.93
CA SER A 338 0.59 -7.64 -9.29
C SER A 338 2.00 -7.08 -9.51
N ASP A 339 2.37 -6.93 -10.77
CA ASP A 339 3.35 -5.91 -11.20
C ASP A 339 2.84 -4.49 -10.85
N PHE A 340 3.73 -3.50 -10.82
CA PHE A 340 3.35 -2.11 -10.52
C PHE A 340 2.66 -1.44 -11.71
N GLU A 341 1.56 -0.74 -11.45
CA GLU A 341 0.92 0.17 -12.40
C GLU A 341 1.25 1.62 -12.03
N ILE A 342 1.94 2.35 -12.90
CA ILE A 342 2.29 3.75 -12.68
C ILE A 342 1.30 4.64 -13.44
N ASN A 343 0.48 5.37 -12.68
CA ASN A 343 -0.40 6.42 -13.17
C ASN A 343 0.29 7.79 -13.03
N LYS A 344 0.17 8.62 -14.08
CA LYS A 344 0.68 9.98 -14.17
C LYS A 344 -0.50 10.92 -14.43
N HIS A 345 -0.76 11.79 -13.46
CA HIS A 345 -1.88 12.72 -13.48
C HIS A 345 -1.37 14.13 -13.73
N THR A 346 -1.95 14.79 -14.73
CA THR A 346 -1.65 16.18 -15.10
C THR A 346 -2.74 17.14 -14.60
N VAL A 347 -2.54 18.45 -14.66
CA VAL A 347 -3.56 19.42 -14.22
C VAL A 347 -4.88 19.21 -14.99
N GLY A 348 -5.99 19.08 -14.25
CA GLY A 348 -7.31 18.73 -14.79
C GLY A 348 -7.51 17.22 -15.05
N SER A 349 -6.70 16.36 -14.40
CA SER A 349 -6.94 14.91 -14.36
C SER A 349 -7.72 14.52 -13.12
N SER A 350 -8.65 13.58 -13.26
CA SER A 350 -9.54 13.12 -12.18
C SER A 350 -10.06 11.70 -12.41
N TYR A 351 -10.51 11.08 -11.32
CA TYR A 351 -11.26 9.83 -11.33
C TYR A 351 -12.64 9.98 -10.70
N GLY A 352 -13.66 9.46 -11.39
CA GLY A 352 -14.97 9.25 -10.79
C GLY A 352 -14.96 8.14 -9.72
N PRO A 353 -16.01 8.03 -8.90
CA PRO A 353 -16.18 6.92 -7.96
C PRO A 353 -16.11 5.56 -8.64
N HIS A 354 -15.26 4.67 -8.12
CA HIS A 354 -15.04 3.32 -8.62
C HIS A 354 -14.71 2.35 -7.48
N PHE A 355 -14.53 1.08 -7.84
CA PHE A 355 -14.01 0.03 -6.97
C PHE A 355 -12.80 -0.58 -7.66
N ASP A 356 -11.74 -0.87 -6.92
CA ASP A 356 -10.55 -1.57 -7.43
C ASP A 356 -10.80 -3.09 -7.61
N LEU A 357 -11.94 -3.44 -8.21
CA LEU A 357 -12.44 -4.80 -8.49
C LEU A 357 -11.79 -5.41 -9.75
N ASN A 358 -10.49 -5.18 -9.94
CA ASN A 358 -9.77 -5.51 -11.17
C ASN A 358 -10.28 -4.76 -12.43
N ASP A 359 -11.01 -3.65 -12.22
CA ASP A 359 -11.30 -2.56 -13.17
C ASP A 359 -10.78 -1.26 -12.51
N ALA A 360 -9.66 -0.69 -12.99
CA ALA A 360 -8.87 0.33 -12.27
C ALA A 360 -9.02 1.76 -12.84
N ASN A 361 -8.63 2.82 -12.08
CA ASN A 361 -7.59 3.84 -12.41
C ASN A 361 -7.57 5.01 -11.35
N GLY A 362 -7.20 6.29 -11.62
CA GLY A 362 -6.96 7.29 -10.53
C GLY A 362 -6.86 8.82 -10.82
N GLY A 363 -6.36 9.64 -9.87
CA GLY A 363 -6.47 11.13 -9.78
C GLY A 363 -6.26 11.74 -8.36
N GLY A 364 -6.01 13.06 -8.22
CA GLY A 364 -6.05 13.90 -6.99
C GLY A 364 -5.85 13.30 -5.57
N GLU A 365 -6.60 13.78 -4.57
CA GLU A 365 -6.77 13.12 -3.26
C GLU A 365 -7.53 11.79 -3.39
N VAL A 366 -7.18 10.78 -2.59
CA VAL A 366 -8.02 9.58 -2.45
C VAL A 366 -9.16 9.91 -1.49
N ILE A 367 -10.40 9.70 -1.92
CA ILE A 367 -11.60 10.04 -1.14
C ILE A 367 -12.47 8.79 -0.98
N PHE A 368 -12.69 8.39 0.27
CA PHE A 368 -13.69 7.40 0.68
C PHE A 368 -14.95 8.16 1.12
N PRO A 369 -16.03 8.19 0.32
CA PRO A 369 -17.10 9.16 0.48
C PRO A 369 -18.15 8.76 1.52
N LYS A 370 -18.16 7.50 1.98
CA LYS A 370 -19.10 6.95 2.98
C LYS A 370 -18.51 5.81 3.83
N PRO A 371 -17.45 6.06 4.63
CA PRO A 371 -17.05 5.13 5.68
C PRO A 371 -18.16 5.06 6.74
N LYS A 372 -18.42 3.89 7.32
CA LYS A 372 -19.46 3.76 8.37
C LYS A 372 -19.09 4.55 9.63
N ASP A 373 -17.83 4.44 10.04
CA ASP A 373 -17.30 4.89 11.32
C ASP A 373 -17.08 6.41 11.36
N ALA A 374 -16.85 7.02 10.19
CA ALA A 374 -16.74 8.47 10.02
C ALA A 374 -18.08 9.24 10.13
N ASN A 375 -19.13 8.61 10.68
CA ASN A 375 -20.51 9.14 10.73
C ASN A 375 -21.11 9.53 9.35
N GLY A 376 -20.50 9.07 8.25
CA GLY A 376 -20.86 9.46 6.88
C GLY A 376 -20.20 10.73 6.35
N GLU A 377 -19.27 11.34 7.09
CA GLU A 377 -18.32 12.32 6.54
C GLU A 377 -17.34 11.63 5.57
N PRO A 378 -16.88 12.29 4.50
CA PRO A 378 -15.89 11.71 3.58
C PRO A 378 -14.48 11.77 4.17
N VAL A 379 -13.77 10.64 4.17
CA VAL A 379 -12.33 10.61 4.49
C VAL A 379 -11.55 10.99 3.23
N VAL A 380 -10.65 11.98 3.37
CA VAL A 380 -9.88 12.60 2.27
C VAL A 380 -8.39 12.51 2.58
N ILE A 381 -7.65 11.77 1.77
CA ILE A 381 -6.22 11.53 1.97
C ILE A 381 -5.43 12.35 0.93
N HIS A 382 -4.64 13.31 1.43
CA HIS A 382 -3.77 14.12 0.58
C HIS A 382 -2.50 13.36 0.17
N PRO A 383 -2.07 13.42 -1.11
CA PRO A 383 -0.93 12.65 -1.59
C PRO A 383 0.41 13.21 -1.09
N VAL A 384 1.17 12.38 -0.38
CA VAL A 384 2.54 12.66 0.09
C VAL A 384 3.51 11.69 -0.59
N LYS A 385 4.72 12.13 -0.94
CA LYS A 385 5.74 11.26 -1.56
C LYS A 385 6.22 10.22 -0.54
N GLY A 386 6.14 8.94 -0.89
CA GLY A 386 6.51 7.81 -0.02
C GLY A 386 5.37 7.27 0.85
N LEU A 387 4.24 7.98 0.95
CA LEU A 387 3.01 7.50 1.59
C LEU A 387 2.27 6.54 0.66
N ALA A 388 1.77 5.43 1.20
CA ALA A 388 0.81 4.56 0.54
C ALA A 388 -0.54 4.57 1.27
N VAL A 389 -1.62 4.31 0.52
CA VAL A 389 -2.96 4.06 1.04
C VAL A 389 -3.30 2.61 0.73
N VAL A 390 -3.78 1.86 1.72
CA VAL A 390 -4.19 0.46 1.56
C VAL A 390 -5.63 0.32 2.06
N HIS A 391 -6.44 -0.41 1.29
CA HIS A 391 -7.81 -0.75 1.66
C HIS A 391 -8.14 -2.15 1.15
N HIS A 392 -9.02 -2.86 1.86
CA HIS A 392 -9.42 -4.20 1.47
C HIS A 392 -10.72 -4.16 0.66
N ASN A 393 -10.69 -4.65 -0.59
CA ASN A 393 -11.88 -4.69 -1.46
C ASN A 393 -12.89 -5.80 -1.09
N THR A 394 -12.66 -6.52 0.01
CA THR A 394 -13.52 -7.61 0.50
C THR A 394 -13.60 -7.63 2.02
N ASP A 395 -14.74 -8.07 2.54
CA ASP A 395 -14.91 -8.36 3.97
C ASP A 395 -14.07 -9.58 4.42
N GLU A 396 -14.06 -9.84 5.73
CA GLU A 396 -13.40 -11.01 6.37
C GLU A 396 -13.81 -12.38 5.78
N LYS A 397 -14.93 -12.43 5.06
CA LYS A 397 -15.56 -13.64 4.50
C LYS A 397 -15.37 -13.69 2.98
N TYR A 398 -14.52 -12.81 2.43
CA TYR A 398 -14.20 -12.64 1.02
C TYR A 398 -15.38 -12.23 0.12
N ASN A 399 -16.45 -11.66 0.70
CA ASN A 399 -17.48 -10.98 -0.08
C ASN A 399 -16.95 -9.62 -0.55
N PHE A 400 -17.26 -9.21 -1.78
CA PHE A 400 -16.96 -7.86 -2.25
C PHE A 400 -17.66 -6.81 -1.39
N ASP A 401 -16.87 -5.91 -0.79
CA ASP A 401 -17.36 -4.83 0.05
C ASP A 401 -17.60 -3.55 -0.77
N ARG A 402 -18.76 -2.93 -0.56
CA ARG A 402 -19.26 -1.76 -1.31
C ARG A 402 -19.00 -0.42 -0.65
N SER A 403 -18.50 -0.39 0.59
CA SER A 403 -18.06 0.84 1.24
C SER A 403 -16.70 1.32 0.70
N THR A 404 -15.90 0.38 0.16
CA THR A 404 -14.60 0.53 -0.53
C THR A 404 -14.63 1.39 -1.81
N LEU A 405 -15.80 1.95 -2.14
CA LEU A 405 -15.99 2.90 -3.24
C LEU A 405 -15.05 4.08 -3.05
N ASN A 406 -13.98 4.17 -3.83
CA ASN A 406 -13.06 5.29 -3.76
C ASN A 406 -13.15 6.13 -5.04
N GLN A 407 -12.99 7.44 -4.88
CA GLN A 407 -12.77 8.37 -5.98
C GLN A 407 -11.44 9.08 -5.77
N GLU A 408 -10.91 9.66 -6.84
CA GLU A 408 -9.54 10.18 -6.84
C GLU A 408 -9.57 11.57 -7.53
N ALA A 409 -9.39 12.64 -6.76
CA ALA A 409 -9.94 13.98 -7.07
C ALA A 409 -9.37 14.70 -8.32
N GLU A 410 -9.86 15.90 -8.66
CA GLU A 410 -9.30 16.69 -9.76
C GLU A 410 -7.99 17.38 -9.35
N LEU A 411 -6.89 17.00 -10.00
CA LEU A 411 -5.58 17.59 -9.74
C LEU A 411 -5.53 19.04 -10.23
N THR A 412 -5.64 20.00 -9.30
CA THR A 412 -5.70 21.43 -9.63
C THR A 412 -4.34 22.04 -9.97
N ARG A 413 -3.22 21.44 -9.54
CA ARG A 413 -1.86 21.98 -9.71
C ARG A 413 -0.82 20.85 -9.79
N GLY A 414 0.29 21.12 -10.49
CA GLY A 414 1.45 20.22 -10.53
C GLY A 414 1.24 18.93 -11.34
N VAL A 415 1.92 17.87 -10.92
CA VAL A 415 1.83 16.50 -11.47
C VAL A 415 1.80 15.54 -10.27
N LYS A 416 0.84 14.62 -10.23
CA LYS A 416 0.78 13.52 -9.24
C LYS A 416 1.22 12.24 -9.96
N TYR A 417 2.07 11.44 -9.32
CA TYR A 417 2.36 10.07 -9.72
C TYR A 417 1.80 9.12 -8.67
N VAL A 418 1.24 7.98 -9.10
CA VAL A 418 0.72 6.93 -8.22
C VAL A 418 1.23 5.58 -8.72
N ALA A 419 1.85 4.81 -7.84
CA ALA A 419 2.11 3.39 -8.07
C ALA A 419 0.97 2.59 -7.43
N LYS A 420 0.07 2.01 -8.22
CA LYS A 420 -0.92 1.02 -7.75
C LYS A 420 -0.31 -0.38 -7.82
N LYS A 421 -0.68 -1.24 -6.86
CA LYS A 421 -0.30 -2.65 -6.80
C LYS A 421 -1.45 -3.43 -6.16
N TYR A 422 -1.89 -4.50 -6.82
CA TYR A 422 -3.06 -5.27 -6.42
C TYR A 422 -2.67 -6.58 -5.73
N ILE A 423 -3.43 -6.93 -4.70
CA ILE A 423 -3.31 -8.18 -3.95
C ILE A 423 -4.54 -9.04 -4.26
N TYR A 424 -4.31 -10.27 -4.71
CA TYR A 424 -5.34 -11.19 -5.15
C TYR A 424 -5.56 -12.32 -4.15
N LEU A 425 -6.80 -12.77 -3.97
CA LEU A 425 -7.12 -13.95 -3.14
C LEU A 425 -6.51 -15.25 -3.69
N ASN A 426 -6.22 -15.31 -4.99
CA ASN A 426 -5.61 -16.47 -5.66
C ASN A 426 -4.27 -16.07 -6.31
N PRO A 427 -3.27 -16.95 -6.35
CA PRO A 427 -2.03 -16.72 -7.08
C PRO A 427 -2.26 -16.33 -8.55
N GLN A 428 -1.56 -15.30 -9.00
CA GLN A 428 -1.58 -14.86 -10.39
C GLN A 428 -1.17 -16.00 -11.35
N PRO A 429 -1.93 -16.22 -12.43
CA PRO A 429 -1.59 -17.20 -13.45
C PRO A 429 -0.15 -17.02 -13.97
N ARG A 430 0.64 -18.10 -14.01
CA ARG A 430 2.07 -18.08 -14.45
C ARG A 430 2.33 -17.35 -15.76
N HIS A 431 1.37 -17.27 -16.67
CA HIS A 431 1.53 -16.53 -17.92
C HIS A 431 1.64 -15.01 -17.71
N ILE A 432 0.91 -14.47 -16.72
CA ILE A 432 1.01 -13.08 -16.24
C ILE A 432 2.33 -12.90 -15.49
N ARG A 433 2.58 -13.68 -14.42
CA ARG A 433 3.76 -13.50 -13.53
C ARG A 433 5.14 -13.79 -14.15
N ILE A 434 5.20 -14.57 -15.24
CA ILE A 434 6.47 -15.04 -15.84
C ILE A 434 6.56 -14.70 -17.33
N VAL A 435 5.53 -15.03 -18.12
CA VAL A 435 5.68 -15.00 -19.59
C VAL A 435 5.48 -13.61 -20.18
N LEU A 436 4.54 -12.81 -19.66
CA LEU A 436 4.37 -11.41 -20.09
C LEU A 436 5.59 -10.55 -19.72
N PRO A 437 6.14 -10.59 -18.48
CA PRO A 437 7.42 -9.97 -18.14
C PRO A 437 8.59 -10.41 -19.03
N LEU A 438 8.76 -11.70 -19.33
CA LEU A 438 9.81 -12.15 -20.25
C LEU A 438 9.64 -11.62 -21.69
N ILE A 439 8.40 -11.32 -22.11
CA ILE A 439 8.10 -10.69 -23.40
C ILE A 439 8.31 -9.17 -23.35
N ALA A 440 8.07 -8.52 -22.20
CA ALA A 440 8.17 -7.08 -21.99
C ALA A 440 9.59 -6.59 -21.63
N LEU A 441 10.42 -7.44 -21.01
CA LEU A 441 11.81 -7.16 -20.60
C LEU A 441 12.67 -6.52 -21.71
N PRO A 442 12.73 -7.03 -22.97
CA PRO A 442 13.49 -6.39 -24.05
C PRO A 442 12.90 -5.06 -24.56
N PHE A 443 11.75 -4.63 -24.02
CA PHE A 443 11.07 -3.36 -24.31
C PHE A 443 10.95 -2.47 -23.05
N GLY A 444 11.85 -2.66 -22.08
CA GLY A 444 11.90 -1.84 -20.86
C GLY A 444 10.82 -2.17 -19.81
N GLY A 445 10.11 -3.29 -19.95
CA GLY A 445 9.00 -3.65 -19.07
C GLY A 445 7.62 -3.23 -19.61
N LYS A 446 7.53 -2.64 -20.82
CA LYS A 446 6.25 -2.42 -21.52
C LYS A 446 5.91 -3.58 -22.45
N LEU A 447 4.65 -4.03 -22.47
CA LEU A 447 4.23 -5.07 -23.40
C LEU A 447 4.18 -4.59 -24.87
N PRO A 448 4.64 -5.40 -25.84
CA PRO A 448 4.50 -5.07 -27.25
C PRO A 448 3.04 -4.94 -27.68
N ARG A 449 2.70 -3.87 -28.40
CA ARG A 449 1.32 -3.57 -28.87
C ARG A 449 0.65 -4.74 -29.60
N VAL A 450 1.41 -5.62 -30.27
CA VAL A 450 0.87 -6.84 -30.93
C VAL A 450 0.25 -7.84 -29.93
N ILE A 451 0.80 -7.96 -28.73
CA ILE A 451 0.28 -8.84 -27.66
C ILE A 451 -1.01 -8.24 -27.07
N ILE A 452 -1.01 -6.92 -26.86
CA ILE A 452 -2.17 -6.15 -26.40
C ILE A 452 -3.32 -6.25 -27.41
N SER A 453 -3.07 -5.94 -28.69
CA SER A 453 -4.08 -6.07 -29.75
C SER A 453 -4.57 -7.51 -29.93
N LEU A 454 -3.73 -8.52 -29.70
CA LEU A 454 -4.17 -9.92 -29.69
C LEU A 454 -5.14 -10.19 -28.53
N HIS A 455 -4.86 -9.72 -27.32
CA HIS A 455 -5.76 -9.87 -26.18
C HIS A 455 -7.12 -9.20 -26.44
N ASN A 456 -7.11 -7.96 -26.90
CA ASN A 456 -8.32 -7.20 -27.23
C ASN A 456 -9.17 -7.94 -28.27
N VAL A 457 -8.56 -8.39 -29.37
CA VAL A 457 -9.24 -9.14 -30.44
C VAL A 457 -9.78 -10.50 -29.98
N LEU A 458 -9.27 -11.07 -28.88
CA LEU A 458 -9.87 -12.24 -28.24
C LEU A 458 -11.08 -11.86 -27.39
N ILE A 459 -11.02 -10.76 -26.61
CA ILE A 459 -12.14 -10.24 -25.82
C ILE A 459 -13.32 -9.87 -26.73
N ASP A 460 -13.08 -9.07 -27.77
CA ASP A 460 -14.09 -8.60 -28.73
C ASP A 460 -14.85 -9.75 -29.42
N LYS A 461 -14.23 -10.94 -29.53
CA LYS A 461 -14.76 -12.09 -30.27
C LYS A 461 -15.34 -13.19 -29.40
N PHE A 462 -14.87 -13.35 -28.16
CA PHE A 462 -15.19 -14.50 -27.32
C PHE A 462 -15.68 -14.12 -25.91
N GLY A 463 -15.67 -12.83 -25.55
CA GLY A 463 -15.93 -12.34 -24.20
C GLY A 463 -14.79 -12.64 -23.23
N PHE A 464 -14.65 -11.81 -22.20
CA PHE A 464 -13.51 -11.80 -21.25
C PHE A 464 -13.11 -13.20 -20.75
N GLN A 465 -14.04 -13.96 -20.17
CA GLN A 465 -13.76 -15.28 -19.59
C GLN A 465 -13.20 -16.30 -20.60
N THR A 466 -13.67 -16.27 -21.84
CA THR A 466 -13.19 -17.18 -22.89
C THR A 466 -11.89 -16.68 -23.51
N ALA A 467 -11.76 -15.36 -23.65
CA ALA A 467 -10.57 -14.69 -24.18
C ALA A 467 -9.34 -14.96 -23.33
N GLU A 468 -9.45 -14.78 -22.01
CA GLU A 468 -8.44 -15.14 -20.99
C GLU A 468 -7.93 -16.58 -21.20
N VAL A 469 -8.84 -17.54 -21.36
CA VAL A 469 -8.48 -18.96 -21.56
C VAL A 469 -7.76 -19.21 -22.89
N TYR A 470 -8.07 -18.46 -23.96
CA TYR A 470 -7.34 -18.55 -25.23
C TYR A 470 -5.99 -17.80 -25.19
N PHE A 471 -5.96 -16.59 -24.63
CA PHE A 471 -4.78 -15.77 -24.50
C PHE A 471 -3.71 -16.49 -23.68
N ARG A 472 -4.08 -17.02 -22.51
CA ARG A 472 -3.22 -17.88 -21.69
C ARG A 472 -2.62 -19.05 -22.46
N LYS A 473 -3.40 -19.74 -23.30
CA LYS A 473 -2.91 -20.85 -24.14
C LYS A 473 -1.92 -20.37 -25.21
N ILE A 474 -2.18 -19.22 -25.84
CA ILE A 474 -1.29 -18.67 -26.87
C ILE A 474 0.02 -18.19 -26.25
N VAL A 475 -0.06 -17.37 -25.18
CA VAL A 475 1.10 -16.83 -24.47
C VAL A 475 1.98 -17.95 -23.91
N THR A 476 1.43 -18.97 -23.27
CA THR A 476 2.23 -20.12 -22.78
C THR A 476 2.88 -20.95 -23.89
N MET A 477 2.37 -20.91 -25.12
CA MET A 477 2.99 -21.57 -26.28
C MET A 477 4.09 -20.74 -26.94
N ILE A 478 4.14 -19.41 -26.76
CA ILE A 478 5.16 -18.54 -27.37
C ILE A 478 6.59 -18.97 -26.98
N PRO A 479 6.96 -19.20 -25.71
CA PRO A 479 8.30 -19.69 -25.34
C PRO A 479 8.64 -21.04 -25.98
N VAL A 480 7.67 -21.96 -26.08
CA VAL A 480 7.87 -23.29 -26.69
C VAL A 480 8.16 -23.15 -28.18
N LEU A 481 7.39 -22.31 -28.90
CA LEU A 481 7.60 -22.04 -30.32
C LEU A 481 8.93 -21.31 -30.59
N LEU A 482 9.33 -20.39 -29.71
CA LEU A 482 10.65 -19.73 -29.79
C LEU A 482 11.80 -20.73 -29.60
N LEU A 483 11.72 -21.63 -28.61
CA LEU A 483 12.72 -22.69 -28.40
C LEU A 483 12.82 -23.65 -29.60
N ILE A 484 11.68 -24.05 -30.18
CA ILE A 484 11.64 -24.87 -31.41
C ILE A 484 12.26 -24.10 -32.60
N GLY A 485 11.99 -22.80 -32.73
CA GLY A 485 12.60 -21.94 -33.74
C GLY A 485 14.13 -21.86 -33.61
N ILE A 486 14.63 -21.58 -32.41
CA ILE A 486 16.07 -21.52 -32.10
C ILE A 486 16.73 -22.87 -32.39
N ALA A 487 16.15 -23.98 -31.92
CA ALA A 487 16.66 -25.32 -32.18
C ALA A 487 16.71 -25.64 -33.69
N SER A 488 15.70 -25.21 -34.46
CA SER A 488 15.64 -25.38 -35.92
C SER A 488 16.75 -24.59 -36.65
N VAL A 489 17.02 -23.35 -36.21
CA VAL A 489 18.11 -22.52 -36.75
C VAL A 489 19.48 -23.12 -36.41
N VAL A 490 19.71 -23.52 -35.16
CA VAL A 490 20.96 -24.16 -34.71
C VAL A 490 21.22 -25.47 -35.45
N SER A 491 20.20 -26.33 -35.57
CA SER A 491 20.27 -27.59 -36.34
C SER A 491 20.63 -27.33 -37.80
N SER A 492 19.99 -26.34 -38.44
CA SER A 492 20.28 -25.94 -39.82
C SER A 492 21.72 -25.45 -40.00
N PHE A 493 22.24 -24.67 -39.05
CA PHE A 493 23.62 -24.17 -39.06
C PHE A 493 24.66 -25.28 -38.90
N ILE A 494 24.41 -26.25 -38.00
CA ILE A 494 25.27 -27.43 -37.80
C ILE A 494 25.26 -28.32 -39.04
N ALA A 495 24.08 -28.60 -39.61
CA ALA A 495 23.95 -29.38 -40.85
C ALA A 495 24.63 -28.69 -42.04
N GLY A 496 24.58 -27.35 -42.11
CA GLY A 496 25.33 -26.55 -43.07
C GLY A 496 26.84 -26.71 -42.92
N LYS A 497 27.38 -26.57 -41.71
CA LYS A 497 28.81 -26.77 -41.41
C LYS A 497 29.31 -28.18 -41.69
N LEU A 498 28.51 -29.21 -41.39
CA LEU A 498 28.89 -30.60 -41.70
C LEU A 498 28.95 -30.84 -43.21
N LYS A 499 28.01 -30.29 -43.98
CA LYS A 499 28.02 -30.38 -45.46
C LYS A 499 29.16 -29.61 -46.12
N SER A 500 29.59 -28.48 -45.57
CA SER A 500 30.75 -27.73 -46.12
C SER A 500 32.10 -28.27 -45.64
N GLY A 501 32.19 -28.78 -44.40
CA GLY A 501 33.42 -29.38 -43.85
C GLY A 501 33.79 -30.73 -44.44
N GLY A 502 32.82 -31.50 -44.97
CA GLY A 502 33.07 -32.81 -45.58
C GLY A 502 33.80 -32.79 -46.94
N GLY A 503 34.09 -31.61 -47.50
CA GLY A 503 34.71 -31.46 -48.83
C GLY A 503 36.20 -31.80 -48.95
N GLY A 504 36.85 -32.26 -47.88
CA GLY A 504 38.29 -32.59 -47.83
C GLY A 504 38.68 -33.94 -48.42
N GLY A 505 37.91 -34.50 -49.36
CA GLY A 505 38.10 -35.84 -49.93
C GLY A 505 38.63 -35.80 -51.37
N SER A 506 39.90 -36.16 -51.56
CA SER A 506 40.57 -36.14 -52.88
C SER A 506 40.00 -37.18 -53.86
N SER A 507 39.72 -36.76 -55.10
CA SER A 507 39.65 -37.66 -56.25
C SER A 507 40.12 -36.94 -57.53
N ASP A 508 41.30 -37.30 -58.01
CA ASP A 508 41.89 -36.81 -59.27
C ASP A 508 41.16 -37.45 -60.48
N GLY A 509 40.69 -36.64 -61.44
CA GLY A 509 39.57 -37.01 -62.34
C GLY A 509 39.61 -36.40 -63.76
N LYS A 510 40.82 -36.21 -64.28
CA LYS A 510 41.18 -35.47 -65.50
C LYS A 510 40.61 -36.02 -66.84
N LYS A 511 39.70 -35.29 -67.53
CA LYS A 511 39.78 -34.91 -68.98
C LYS A 511 38.53 -34.23 -69.61
N GLY A 512 38.73 -33.05 -70.23
CA GLY A 512 38.04 -32.58 -71.46
C GLY A 512 36.61 -32.03 -71.35
N LYS A 513 36.11 -31.24 -72.32
CA LYS A 513 36.78 -30.65 -73.51
C LYS A 513 36.03 -29.40 -74.02
N ASP A 514 36.81 -28.38 -74.42
CA ASP A 514 36.58 -27.21 -75.31
C ASP A 514 35.15 -26.71 -75.63
N GLY A 515 34.89 -25.40 -75.40
CA GLY A 515 33.67 -24.72 -75.88
C GLY A 515 33.50 -23.25 -75.45
N ALA A 516 34.08 -22.31 -76.18
CA ALA A 516 33.96 -20.84 -75.98
C ALA A 516 34.39 -20.08 -77.27
N PRO A 517 34.32 -18.73 -77.39
CA PRO A 517 33.64 -17.71 -76.56
C PRO A 517 32.79 -16.67 -77.35
N ALA A 518 31.95 -15.88 -76.67
CA ALA A 518 31.66 -14.43 -76.93
C ALA A 518 30.65 -13.92 -75.87
N ALA A 519 30.85 -12.87 -75.06
CA ALA A 519 31.24 -11.47 -75.31
C ALA A 519 30.02 -10.55 -75.65
N ALA A 520 29.83 -9.34 -75.09
CA ALA A 520 30.63 -8.62 -74.08
C ALA A 520 29.90 -7.42 -73.41
N SER A 521 30.49 -6.94 -72.29
CA SER A 521 30.57 -5.52 -71.88
C SER A 521 29.34 -4.88 -71.18
N LYS A 522 29.40 -3.76 -70.44
CA LYS A 522 30.52 -2.85 -70.02
C LYS A 522 30.08 -1.91 -68.87
N LYS A 523 31.05 -1.41 -68.07
CA LYS A 523 31.05 -0.14 -67.27
C LYS A 523 30.05 0.00 -66.09
N SER A 524 30.12 1.04 -65.22
CA SER A 524 31.24 1.61 -64.39
C SER A 524 30.82 2.89 -63.64
N LYS A 525 31.35 3.13 -62.41
CA LYS A 525 31.27 4.40 -61.60
C LYS A 525 29.88 4.72 -61.00
N GLY A 526 29.74 5.52 -59.92
CA GLY A 526 30.74 6.29 -59.15
C GLY A 526 30.23 6.89 -57.82
N LYS A 527 31.03 7.79 -57.20
CA LYS A 527 30.85 8.40 -55.85
C LYS A 527 29.74 9.46 -55.72
N SER A 528 29.13 9.59 -54.53
CA SER A 528 28.62 10.85 -53.93
C SER A 528 28.45 10.74 -52.39
N SER A 529 27.93 11.76 -51.69
CA SER A 529 28.80 12.67 -50.90
C SER A 529 28.07 13.79 -50.10
N LYS A 530 27.18 13.47 -49.14
CA LYS A 530 26.43 14.39 -48.23
C LYS A 530 25.85 13.57 -47.05
N LYS A 531 25.54 13.99 -45.81
CA LYS A 531 25.52 15.25 -44.98
C LYS A 531 24.72 16.45 -45.49
N SER A 532 24.68 17.47 -44.63
CA SER A 532 23.77 18.63 -44.51
C SER A 532 22.33 18.23 -44.18
N ASP A 533 21.76 18.60 -43.02
CA ASP A 533 22.39 19.26 -41.87
C ASP A 533 22.01 18.64 -40.52
#